data_AF-A0A8I2AF60-F1
#
_entry.id   AF-A0A8I2AF60-F1
#
_cell.length_a   1.000
_cell.length_b   1.000
_cell.length_c   1.000
_cell.angle_alpha   90.00
_cell.angle_beta   90.00
_cell.angle_gamma   90.00
#
_symmetry.space_group_name_H-M   'P 1'
#
loop_
_entity.id
_entity.type
_entity.pdbx_description
1 polymer ?
#
loop_
_entity_poly.entity_id
_entity_poly.type
_entity_poly.pdbx_seq_one_letter_code
_entity_poly.pdbx_strand_id
1 'polypeptide(L)'
;MGFFSRLFKIREQDPTSPETTWAMEDNGSELVLDAEYAATLMTEIDIDAAIASHERWRLQLQDMVNGRSDEVMRPERICQDDRCDLGRWLYGTGRVRLGHYPAFDMLVARHKYFHQQAADVVTAFQSGDQPKAAQLLNGSCRHASNQVLLLLKELKRGLGR
;
A
#
# COMPACT_ATOMS: atom_id res chain seq x y z
N MET A 1 17.36 -12.14 7.87
CA MET A 1 16.17 -12.58 7.11
C MET A 1 14.96 -11.87 7.71
N GLY A 2 14.45 -10.86 7.03
CA GLY A 2 13.56 -9.84 7.60
C GLY A 2 12.16 -10.35 7.93
N PHE A 3 11.60 -9.83 9.02
CA PHE A 3 10.26 -10.07 9.57
C PHE A 3 9.12 -10.12 8.52
N PHE A 4 9.27 -9.41 7.40
CA PHE A 4 8.25 -9.28 6.36
C PHE A 4 8.11 -10.48 5.40
N SER A 5 9.15 -11.31 5.23
CA SER A 5 9.09 -12.47 4.32
C SER A 5 8.17 -13.59 4.83
N ARG A 6 7.66 -13.49 6.06
CA ARG A 6 6.70 -14.44 6.66
C ARG A 6 5.24 -14.03 6.46
N LEU A 7 4.95 -12.82 5.95
CA LEU A 7 3.57 -12.34 5.88
C LEU A 7 2.76 -12.84 4.67
N PHE A 8 3.42 -13.35 3.64
CA PHE A 8 2.79 -13.76 2.37
C PHE A 8 3.47 -15.01 1.81
N LYS A 9 3.25 -16.15 2.44
CA LYS A 9 3.73 -17.46 1.96
C LYS A 9 2.55 -18.24 1.40
N ILE A 10 2.78 -18.93 0.28
CA ILE A 10 1.85 -19.90 -0.28
C ILE A 10 2.26 -21.27 0.20
N ARG A 11 1.29 -22.05 0.70
CA ARG A 11 1.47 -23.49 0.98
C ARG A 11 1.41 -24.22 -0.36
N GLU A 12 2.51 -24.81 -0.79
CA GLU A 12 2.49 -25.82 -1.85
C GLU A 12 1.56 -26.95 -1.37
N GLN A 13 0.45 -27.16 -2.07
CA GLN A 13 -0.36 -28.37 -1.88
C GLN A 13 0.41 -29.53 -2.51
N ASP A 14 1.00 -30.37 -1.67
CA ASP A 14 1.47 -31.69 -2.07
C ASP A 14 0.24 -32.54 -2.45
N PRO A 15 0.07 -32.96 -3.72
CA PRO A 15 -1.13 -33.62 -4.20
C PRO A 15 -1.29 -35.08 -3.71
N THR A 16 -0.51 -35.53 -2.71
CA THR A 16 -0.45 -36.95 -2.32
C THR A 16 -0.80 -37.28 -0.86
N SER A 17 -1.23 -36.33 -0.01
CA SER A 17 -1.54 -36.65 1.39
C SER A 17 -3.06 -36.65 1.67
N PRO A 18 -3.67 -37.81 2.00
CA PRO A 18 -5.04 -37.86 2.45
C PRO A 18 -5.07 -37.53 3.94
N GLU A 19 -5.59 -36.37 4.31
CA GLU A 19 -6.46 -36.23 5.50
C GLU A 19 -6.89 -34.77 5.70
N THR A 20 -8.21 -34.57 5.57
CA THR A 20 -8.94 -33.44 6.10
C THR A 20 -8.83 -33.44 7.62
N THR A 21 -7.91 -32.65 8.17
CA THR A 21 -7.93 -32.30 9.60
C THR A 21 -7.80 -30.79 9.73
N TRP A 22 -8.83 -30.18 10.30
CA TRP A 22 -8.92 -28.76 10.66
C TRP A 22 -7.89 -28.39 11.73
N ALA A 23 -6.62 -28.34 11.35
CA ALA A 23 -5.59 -27.74 12.17
C ALA A 23 -5.66 -26.22 12.00
N MET A 24 -6.46 -25.57 12.85
CA MET A 24 -6.28 -24.15 13.16
C MET A 24 -4.94 -23.98 13.87
N GLU A 25 -3.84 -23.93 13.11
CA GLU A 25 -2.56 -23.50 13.64
C GLU A 25 -2.46 -21.98 13.54
N ASP A 26 -2.61 -21.38 14.72
CA ASP A 26 -2.41 -20.00 15.10
C ASP A 26 -1.04 -19.48 14.65
N ASN A 27 -1.01 -18.85 13.48
CA ASN A 27 0.09 -17.98 13.07
C ASN A 27 -0.49 -16.80 12.28
N GLY A 28 -1.09 -15.85 13.01
CA GLY A 28 -1.84 -14.68 12.51
C GLY A 28 -1.06 -13.65 11.69
N SER A 29 -0.10 -14.08 10.87
CA SER A 29 0.65 -13.21 9.96
C SER A 29 0.71 -13.74 8.53
N GLU A 30 0.32 -14.98 8.23
CA GLU A 30 0.53 -15.57 6.91
C GLU A 30 -0.71 -15.40 6.01
N LEU A 31 -0.59 -14.59 4.95
CA LEU A 31 -1.58 -14.47 3.89
C LEU A 31 -1.39 -15.64 2.90
N VAL A 32 -2.01 -16.78 3.24
CA VAL A 32 -2.09 -17.95 2.36
C VAL A 32 -3.38 -17.83 1.55
N LEU A 33 -3.28 -17.65 0.24
CA LEU A 33 -4.41 -17.65 -0.69
C LEU A 33 -4.36 -18.89 -1.56
N ASP A 34 -5.51 -19.46 -1.90
CA ASP A 34 -5.59 -20.46 -2.97
C ASP A 34 -5.34 -19.79 -4.34
N ALA A 35 -4.81 -20.57 -5.30
CA ALA A 35 -4.35 -20.05 -6.58
C ALA A 35 -5.47 -19.45 -7.45
N GLU A 36 -6.70 -19.96 -7.32
CA GLU A 36 -7.86 -19.49 -8.09
C GLU A 36 -8.38 -18.13 -7.55
N TYR A 37 -8.38 -17.98 -6.22
CA TYR A 37 -8.71 -16.75 -5.52
C TYR A 37 -7.63 -15.68 -5.72
N ALA A 38 -6.35 -16.07 -5.73
CA ALA A 38 -5.23 -15.19 -6.05
C ALA A 38 -5.33 -14.66 -7.50
N ALA A 39 -5.61 -15.54 -8.47
CA ALA A 39 -5.82 -15.14 -9.87
C ALA A 39 -7.00 -14.17 -10.02
N THR A 40 -8.12 -14.44 -9.33
CA THR A 40 -9.29 -13.54 -9.32
C THR A 40 -8.92 -12.16 -8.76
N LEU A 41 -8.20 -12.10 -7.65
CA LEU A 41 -7.72 -10.85 -7.04
C LEU A 41 -6.78 -10.06 -7.98
N MET A 42 -5.89 -10.73 -8.70
CA MET A 42 -4.99 -10.09 -9.66
C MET A 42 -5.74 -9.46 -10.85
N THR A 43 -6.95 -9.93 -11.18
CA THR A 43 -7.78 -9.30 -12.22
C THR A 43 -8.53 -8.06 -11.74
N GLU A 44 -8.70 -7.89 -10.42
CA GLU A 44 -9.47 -6.78 -9.84
C GLU A 44 -8.64 -5.56 -9.49
N ILE A 45 -7.33 -5.73 -9.30
CA ILE A 45 -6.39 -4.63 -9.08
C ILE A 45 -5.13 -4.81 -9.93
N ASP A 46 -4.82 -3.76 -10.70
CA ASP A 46 -3.50 -3.61 -11.29
C ASP A 46 -2.53 -3.07 -10.22
N ILE A 47 -1.87 -4.00 -9.52
CA ILE A 47 -0.92 -3.66 -8.46
C ILE A 47 0.29 -2.90 -9.04
N ASP A 48 0.68 -3.18 -10.29
CA ASP A 48 1.76 -2.46 -10.94
C ASP A 48 1.37 -1.00 -11.23
N ALA A 49 0.14 -0.76 -11.69
CA ALA A 49 -0.40 0.58 -11.82
C ALA A 49 -0.49 1.31 -10.48
N ALA A 50 -0.89 0.62 -9.39
CA ALA A 50 -0.93 1.21 -8.06
C ALA A 50 0.47 1.63 -7.56
N ILE A 51 1.48 0.79 -7.78
CA ILE A 51 2.90 1.09 -7.49
C ILE A 51 3.37 2.30 -8.30
N ALA A 52 3.16 2.29 -9.62
CA ALA A 52 3.58 3.37 -10.50
C ALA A 52 2.89 4.70 -10.16
N SER A 53 1.60 4.65 -9.81
CA SER A 53 0.83 5.82 -9.37
C SER A 53 1.39 6.42 -8.08
N HIS A 54 1.75 5.59 -7.10
CA HIS A 54 2.37 6.05 -5.86
C HIS A 54 3.77 6.64 -6.07
N GLU A 55 4.58 6.04 -6.94
CA GLU A 55 5.90 6.58 -7.30
C GLU A 55 5.77 7.94 -8.01
N ARG A 56 4.82 8.06 -8.95
CA ARG A 56 4.51 9.33 -9.63
C ARG A 56 4.07 10.41 -8.65
N TRP A 57 3.22 10.08 -7.69
CA TRP A 57 2.77 11.02 -6.66
C TRP A 57 3.92 11.65 -5.89
N ARG A 58 4.91 10.85 -5.51
CA ARG A 58 6.10 11.35 -4.82
C ARG A 58 6.91 12.31 -5.71
N LEU A 59 7.06 12.01 -6.99
CA LEU A 59 7.74 12.88 -7.94
C LEU A 59 7.00 14.21 -8.10
N GLN A 60 5.68 14.19 -8.25
CA GLN A 60 4.86 15.40 -8.36
C GLN A 60 4.96 16.29 -7.11
N LEU A 61 4.92 15.70 -5.90
CA LEU A 61 5.15 16.44 -4.66
C LEU A 61 6.55 17.04 -4.60
N GLN A 62 7.56 16.30 -5.06
CA GLN A 62 8.92 16.79 -5.13
C GLN A 62 9.06 17.94 -6.14
N ASP A 63 8.40 17.87 -7.30
CA ASP A 63 8.44 18.93 -8.30
C ASP A 63 7.74 20.20 -7.79
N MET A 64 6.59 20.05 -7.13
CA MET A 64 5.88 21.16 -6.50
C MET A 64 6.76 21.86 -5.43
N VAL A 65 7.31 21.11 -4.48
CA VAL A 65 8.16 21.69 -3.41
C VAL A 65 9.41 22.38 -3.98
N ASN A 66 9.97 21.89 -5.09
CA ASN A 66 11.14 22.50 -5.71
C ASN A 66 10.82 23.61 -6.73
N GLY A 67 9.54 23.99 -6.89
CA GLY A 67 9.13 24.99 -7.88
C GLY A 67 9.33 24.57 -9.33
N ARG A 68 9.37 23.26 -9.61
CA ARG A 68 9.42 22.69 -10.97
C ARG A 68 8.04 22.44 -11.58
N SER A 69 6.98 22.71 -10.83
CA SER A 69 5.58 22.60 -11.26
C SER A 69 4.81 23.83 -10.80
N ASP A 70 3.98 24.38 -11.69
CA ASP A 70 3.00 25.43 -11.38
C ASP A 70 1.71 24.85 -10.79
N GLU A 71 1.53 23.52 -10.84
CA GLU A 71 0.38 22.85 -10.24
C GLU A 71 0.52 22.79 -8.72
N VAL A 72 -0.36 23.52 -8.02
CA VAL A 72 -0.48 23.46 -6.56
C VAL A 72 -1.58 22.47 -6.18
N MET A 73 -1.17 21.36 -5.58
CA MET A 73 -2.11 20.37 -5.05
C MET A 73 -2.92 20.94 -3.87
N ARG A 74 -4.07 20.33 -3.55
CA ARG A 74 -4.98 20.78 -2.48
C ARG A 74 -4.96 19.82 -1.29
N PRO A 75 -4.43 20.19 -0.11
CA PRO A 75 -4.29 19.30 1.05
C PRO A 75 -5.57 18.55 1.39
N GLU A 76 -6.72 19.21 1.30
CA GLU A 76 -8.04 18.66 1.65
C GLU A 76 -8.51 17.55 0.69
N ARG A 77 -7.95 17.51 -0.53
CA ARG A 77 -8.15 16.41 -1.48
C ARG A 77 -7.11 15.32 -1.29
N ILE A 78 -5.87 15.69 -0.99
CA ILE A 78 -4.78 14.73 -0.82
C ILE A 78 -5.02 13.84 0.40
N CYS A 79 -5.51 14.40 1.50
CA CYS A 79 -5.74 13.63 2.73
C CYS A 79 -6.91 12.62 2.61
N GLN A 80 -7.74 12.72 1.57
CA GLN A 80 -8.81 11.76 1.27
C GLN A 80 -8.20 10.53 0.60
N ASP A 81 -7.68 9.62 1.42
CA ASP A 81 -6.99 8.44 0.94
C ASP A 81 -7.91 7.51 0.14
N ASP A 82 -9.22 7.53 0.36
CA ASP A 82 -10.20 6.74 -0.38
C ASP A 82 -10.46 7.20 -1.83
N ARG A 83 -9.88 8.33 -2.27
CA ARG A 83 -10.13 8.89 -3.61
C ARG A 83 -9.20 8.42 -4.70
N CYS A 84 -8.00 7.93 -4.35
CA CYS A 84 -7.06 7.39 -5.33
C CYS A 84 -7.46 5.95 -5.72
N ASP A 85 -6.95 5.44 -6.85
CA ASP A 85 -7.35 4.12 -7.35
C ASP A 85 -7.04 3.00 -6.34
N LEU A 86 -5.87 3.07 -5.69
CA LEU A 86 -5.51 2.13 -4.62
C LEU A 86 -6.47 2.27 -3.43
N GLY A 87 -6.77 3.49 -2.99
CA GLY A 87 -7.70 3.75 -1.89
C GLY A 87 -9.10 3.20 -2.15
N ARG A 88 -9.65 3.45 -3.34
CA ARG A 88 -10.96 2.92 -3.75
C ARG A 88 -10.98 1.39 -3.69
N TRP A 89 -9.90 0.74 -4.12
CA TRP A 89 -9.78 -0.70 -4.00
C TRP A 89 -9.64 -1.16 -2.55
N LEU A 90 -8.80 -0.49 -1.75
CA LEU A 90 -8.56 -0.81 -0.34
C LEU A 90 -9.84 -0.72 0.51
N TYR A 91 -10.71 0.25 0.26
CA TYR A 91 -11.98 0.40 0.95
C TYR A 91 -13.15 -0.35 0.29
N GLY A 92 -12.97 -0.78 -0.97
CA GLY A 92 -13.94 -1.55 -1.73
C GLY A 92 -13.60 -3.04 -1.73
N THR A 93 -13.42 -3.61 -2.92
CA THR A 93 -13.26 -5.05 -3.13
C THR A 93 -12.07 -5.65 -2.38
N GLY A 94 -10.98 -4.90 -2.24
CA GLY A 94 -9.82 -5.32 -1.44
C GLY A 94 -10.22 -5.60 0.01
N ARG A 95 -11.05 -4.76 0.63
CA ARG A 95 -11.53 -4.98 2.00
C ARG A 95 -12.39 -6.23 2.11
N VAL A 96 -13.27 -6.45 1.13
CA VAL A 96 -14.17 -7.61 1.10
C VAL A 96 -13.38 -8.91 1.01
N ARG A 97 -12.32 -8.93 0.21
CA ARG A 97 -11.56 -10.15 -0.08
C ARG A 97 -10.37 -10.42 0.83
N LEU A 98 -9.73 -9.36 1.33
CA LEU A 98 -8.46 -9.45 2.06
C LEU A 98 -8.54 -8.83 3.45
N GLY A 99 -9.67 -8.21 3.82
CA GLY A 99 -9.83 -7.49 5.08
C GLY A 99 -9.76 -8.35 6.33
N HIS A 100 -9.81 -9.68 6.21
CA HIS A 100 -9.58 -10.61 7.32
C HIS A 100 -8.10 -10.87 7.61
N TYR A 101 -7.18 -10.38 6.76
CA TYR A 101 -5.75 -10.52 7.00
C TYR A 101 -5.16 -9.27 7.68
N PRO A 102 -4.41 -9.43 8.78
CA PRO A 102 -3.75 -8.29 9.45
C PRO A 102 -2.78 -7.50 8.54
N ALA A 103 -2.18 -8.17 7.56
CA ALA A 103 -1.33 -7.54 6.55
C ALA A 103 -2.09 -6.50 5.70
N PHE A 104 -3.37 -6.77 5.43
CA PHE A 104 -4.23 -5.86 4.68
C PHE A 104 -4.57 -4.60 5.50
N ASP A 105 -4.93 -4.77 6.77
CA ASP A 105 -5.16 -3.64 7.67
C ASP A 105 -3.92 -2.76 7.83
N MET A 106 -2.73 -3.38 7.86
CA MET A 106 -1.45 -2.64 7.82
C MET A 106 -1.33 -1.82 6.53
N LEU A 107 -1.65 -2.39 5.36
CA LEU A 107 -1.60 -1.67 4.09
C LEU A 107 -2.57 -0.47 4.09
N VAL A 108 -3.82 -0.65 4.55
CA VAL A 108 -4.79 0.43 4.69
C VAL A 108 -4.26 1.55 5.60
N ALA A 109 -3.73 1.18 6.78
CA ALA A 109 -3.20 2.16 7.73
C ALA A 109 -1.99 2.93 7.17
N ARG A 110 -1.06 2.24 6.49
CA ARG A 110 0.12 2.88 5.89
C ARG A 110 -0.25 3.77 4.70
N HIS A 111 -1.24 3.36 3.91
CA HIS A 111 -1.78 4.16 2.82
C HIS A 111 -2.40 5.48 3.34
N LYS A 112 -3.28 5.39 4.33
CA LYS A 112 -3.86 6.57 4.99
C LYS A 112 -2.79 7.49 5.57
N TYR A 113 -1.80 6.92 6.25
CA TYR A 113 -0.69 7.69 6.81
C TYR A 113 0.12 8.43 5.73
N PHE A 114 0.39 7.79 4.59
CA PHE A 114 1.05 8.44 3.46
C PHE A 114 0.27 9.66 2.96
N HIS A 115 -1.03 9.52 2.74
CA HIS A 115 -1.88 10.63 2.28
C HIS A 115 -1.94 11.78 3.29
N GLN A 116 -1.93 11.49 4.60
CA GLN A 116 -1.82 12.53 5.62
C GLN A 116 -0.47 13.27 5.54
N GLN A 117 0.64 12.54 5.44
CA GLN A 117 1.96 13.17 5.36
C GLN A 117 2.15 13.98 4.07
N ALA A 118 1.56 13.52 2.95
CA ALA A 118 1.54 14.28 1.71
C ALA A 118 0.75 15.59 1.87
N ALA A 119 -0.42 15.56 2.53
CA ALA A 119 -1.19 16.77 2.83
C ALA A 119 -0.42 17.75 3.74
N ASP A 120 0.33 17.24 4.72
CA ASP A 120 1.18 18.05 5.61
C ASP A 120 2.31 18.75 4.83
N VAL A 121 2.93 18.06 3.86
CA VAL A 121 3.93 18.65 2.94
C VAL A 121 3.33 19.82 2.16
N VAL A 122 2.15 19.60 1.57
CA VAL A 122 1.48 20.63 0.76
C VAL A 122 1.06 21.82 1.62
N THR A 123 0.57 21.57 2.83
CA THR A 123 0.21 22.62 3.79
C THR A 123 1.42 23.49 4.15
N ALA A 124 2.57 22.86 4.46
CA ALA A 124 3.80 23.60 4.78
C ALA A 124 4.33 24.40 3.57
N PHE A 125 4.24 23.83 2.36
CA PHE A 125 4.61 24.54 1.14
C PHE A 125 3.72 25.76 0.90
N GLN A 126 2.39 25.62 1.04
CA GLN A 126 1.43 26.71 0.86
C GLN A 126 1.55 27.81 1.93
N SER A 127 2.02 27.48 3.13
CA SER A 127 2.31 28.48 4.17
C SER A 127 3.63 29.22 3.98
N GLY A 128 4.38 28.92 2.91
CA GLY A 128 5.70 29.49 2.64
C GLY A 128 6.84 28.90 3.48
N ASP A 129 6.58 27.85 4.27
CA ASP A 129 7.59 27.19 5.10
C ASP A 129 8.35 26.12 4.30
N GLN A 130 9.22 26.59 3.41
CA GLN A 130 10.03 25.74 2.54
C GLN A 130 10.91 24.75 3.32
N PRO A 131 11.60 25.14 4.41
CA PRO A 131 12.39 24.19 5.21
C PRO A 131 11.54 23.03 5.74
N LYS A 132 10.36 23.32 6.29
CA LYS A 132 9.46 22.28 6.81
C LYS A 132 8.89 21.40 5.70
N ALA A 133 8.48 21.99 4.57
CA ALA A 133 7.98 21.22 3.42
C ALA A 133 9.04 20.22 2.93
N ALA A 134 10.30 20.66 2.79
CA ALA A 134 11.41 19.81 2.40
C ALA A 134 11.73 18.73 3.46
N GLN A 135 11.65 19.07 4.75
CA GLN A 135 11.86 18.11 5.84
C GLN A 135 10.80 17.00 5.82
N LEU A 136 9.52 17.36 5.72
CA LEU A 136 8.42 16.40 5.67
C LEU A 136 8.50 15.52 4.41
N LEU A 137 8.79 16.12 3.26
CA LEU A 137 8.92 15.42 1.98
C LEU A 137 10.02 14.35 2.05
N ASN A 138 11.20 14.71 2.55
CA ASN A 138 12.37 13.81 2.59
C ASN A 138 12.37 12.87 3.81
N GLY A 139 11.57 13.18 4.83
CA GLY A 139 11.41 12.40 6.05
C GLY A 139 10.16 11.53 6.03
N SER A 140 9.12 11.96 6.74
CA SER A 140 7.93 11.16 7.02
C SER A 140 7.15 10.77 5.76
N CYS A 141 6.96 11.69 4.81
CA CYS A 141 6.26 11.42 3.57
C CYS A 141 6.98 10.36 2.72
N ARG A 142 8.31 10.49 2.56
CA ARG A 142 9.14 9.49 1.86
C ARG A 142 9.09 8.13 2.56
N HIS A 143 9.17 8.11 3.89
CA HIS A 143 9.10 6.87 4.65
C HIS A 143 7.75 6.17 4.46
N ALA A 144 6.64 6.91 4.59
CA ALA A 144 5.29 6.39 4.42
C ALA A 144 5.07 5.84 3.00
N SER A 145 5.51 6.58 1.97
CA SER A 145 5.45 6.15 0.57
C SER A 145 6.19 4.81 0.36
N ASN A 146 7.42 4.70 0.88
CA ASN A 146 8.19 3.46 0.77
C ASN A 146 7.53 2.27 1.47
N GLN A 147 6.83 2.48 2.60
CA GLN A 147 6.10 1.43 3.30
C GLN A 147 4.94 0.89 2.45
N VAL A 148 4.18 1.78 1.79
CA VAL A 148 3.10 1.36 0.88
C VAL A 148 3.67 0.56 -0.28
N LEU A 149 4.73 1.04 -0.94
CA LEU A 149 5.36 0.34 -2.05
C LEU A 149 5.88 -1.05 -1.66
N LEU A 150 6.46 -1.18 -0.46
CA LEU A 150 6.91 -2.48 0.04
C LEU A 150 5.74 -3.43 0.25
N LEU A 151 4.66 -2.99 0.89
CA LEU A 151 3.48 -3.82 1.13
C LEU A 151 2.78 -4.23 -0.17
N LEU A 152 2.71 -3.35 -1.17
CA LEU A 152 2.18 -3.69 -2.49
C LEU A 152 3.04 -4.73 -3.22
N LYS A 153 4.37 -4.62 -3.13
CA LYS A 153 5.30 -5.61 -3.71
C LYS A 153 5.17 -6.96 -3.02
N GLU A 154 5.00 -6.98 -1.71
CA GLU A 154 4.77 -8.20 -0.93
C GLU A 154 3.43 -8.83 -1.27
N LEU A 155 2.36 -8.04 -1.37
CA LEU A 155 1.04 -8.49 -1.84
C LEU A 155 1.13 -9.11 -3.24
N LYS A 156 1.78 -8.41 -4.19
CA LYS A 156 2.00 -8.91 -5.55
C LYS A 156 2.71 -10.26 -5.55
N ARG A 157 3.76 -10.40 -4.74
CA ARG A 157 4.52 -11.66 -4.62
C ARG A 157 3.70 -12.77 -3.99
N GLY A 158 2.81 -12.44 -3.05
CA GLY A 158 1.87 -13.38 -2.43
C GLY A 158 0.77 -13.85 -3.38
N LEU A 159 0.42 -13.06 -4.39
CA LEU A 159 -0.61 -13.40 -5.39
C LEU A 159 -0.05 -14.13 -6.63
N GLY A 160 1.20 -13.86 -7.00
CA GLY A 160 1.83 -14.41 -8.21
C GLY A 160 2.71 -15.65 -7.99
N ARG A 161 2.57 -16.33 -6.86
CA ARG A 161 3.18 -17.65 -6.61
C ARG A 161 2.14 -18.73 -6.83
#